data_AF-A0A3N0XLD0-F1
#
_entry.id   AF-A0A3N0XLD0-F1
#
_cell.length_a   1.000
_cell.length_b   1.000
_cell.length_c   1.000
_cell.angle_alpha   90.00
_cell.angle_beta   90.00
_cell.angle_gamma   90.00
#
_symmetry.space_group_name_H-M   'P 1'
#
loop_
_entity.id
_entity.type
_entity.pdbx_description
1 polymer ?
#
loop_
_entity_poly.entity_id
_entity_poly.type
_entity_poly.pdbx_seq_one_letter_code
_entity_poly.pdbx_strand_id
1 'polypeptide(L)'
;MFVLGLLTCIVLGAFSAQAEVVETFDKCSKFFYKETEPEGMDQNAKKICQRLEDEKKISSKFFHPTSHSSFFGTLYSVPHRIPLYSAYTLKRSCSDTTGRTDKWHLEPQISEPNSTIDYMVPEHQKNQDTYKVNQAISSDYRDTGYDRGQLNPNSFQCADGRTATFTLTNAAPLDARFNCIQWKNWERTLKSFLTKKLDSEEATAYIVTGTVPDANKQIPQKEISEEPERVTVPSHIWTAVCYKHNSNNKNSFSFGYIGENLSRGKVNLMSVSQMNIRLNQLYELSNITIFVDDCFEDNNKLNKVKQAFQKLISLPVTPNVQKTYYALKTVSTNGEDVEVTDMSVKLTFNSLSSYLTMSEELQVSAKRACLITNYGKESIECQLVPTKRKIAADGSPCSSSTGGETKPCCSTPCLYQDDVKSYRCSSGQELIACSPLYSLITYKRERCKDDHPCGTYGEDYYRCNKISGGWDYCSPPLWRSKAINGQYCRSDHACAKYGSRSRWCFTDDGNKHKCCTSDGCYSTVSDQTCKANHPCGKHGEKYLWCHTTDGSWDHCCTSCG
;
A
#
# COMPACT_ATOMS: atom_id res chain seq x y z
N MET A 1 23.40 -4.42 -78.18
CA MET A 1 22.39 -4.43 -77.10
C MET A 1 23.16 -4.20 -75.79
N PHE A 2 23.33 -2.96 -75.32
CA PHE A 2 22.38 -2.23 -74.43
C PHE A 2 22.04 -3.11 -73.22
N VAL A 3 22.36 -2.82 -71.95
CA VAL A 3 22.64 -1.57 -71.22
C VAL A 3 23.40 -1.90 -69.91
N LEU A 4 24.32 -1.01 -69.53
CA LEU A 4 24.89 -0.83 -68.19
C LEU A 4 23.83 -0.51 -67.12
N GLY A 5 24.08 -0.94 -65.89
CA GLY A 5 24.10 0.04 -64.80
C GLY A 5 23.06 -0.09 -63.69
N LEU A 6 23.50 0.43 -62.54
CA LEU A 6 22.75 0.85 -61.35
C LEU A 6 22.21 -0.25 -60.43
N LEU A 7 23.09 -0.70 -59.52
CA LEU A 7 22.70 -0.96 -58.13
C LEU A 7 23.46 0.05 -57.24
N THR A 8 23.10 1.33 -57.42
CA THR A 8 23.39 2.41 -56.47
C THR A 8 22.06 3.03 -56.05
N CYS A 9 21.90 3.16 -54.73
CA CYS A 9 20.93 4.00 -54.01
C CYS A 9 19.43 3.66 -54.10
N ILE A 10 18.96 2.88 -53.13
CA ILE A 10 17.76 3.27 -52.37
C ILE A 10 18.20 3.44 -50.91
N VAL A 11 18.75 4.62 -50.62
CA VAL A 11 18.69 5.21 -49.28
C VAL A 11 17.39 6.00 -49.24
N LEU A 12 16.73 6.01 -48.07
CA LEU A 12 15.57 6.81 -47.67
C LEU A 12 14.22 6.09 -47.79
N GLY A 13 13.86 5.38 -46.72
CA GLY A 13 12.52 4.85 -46.53
C GLY A 13 12.27 4.24 -45.16
N ALA A 14 12.89 4.76 -44.10
CA ALA A 14 12.56 4.36 -42.73
C ALA A 14 12.60 5.59 -41.80
N PHE A 15 11.83 6.61 -42.16
CA PHE A 15 11.40 7.62 -41.20
C PHE A 15 9.88 7.49 -41.07
N SER A 16 9.45 6.56 -40.23
CA SER A 16 8.06 6.52 -39.77
C SER A 16 8.04 7.06 -38.35
N ALA A 17 8.24 8.37 -38.24
CA ALA A 17 8.13 9.06 -36.98
C ALA A 17 6.65 9.28 -36.66
N GLN A 18 6.07 8.36 -35.91
CA GLN A 18 4.80 8.52 -35.23
C GLN A 18 5.08 8.13 -33.72
N ALA A 19 4.29 8.37 -32.65
CA ALA A 19 4.68 7.89 -31.31
C ALA A 19 4.90 6.40 -31.38
N GLU A 20 6.13 6.06 -31.10
CA GLU A 20 6.75 4.87 -31.64
C GLU A 20 6.93 3.96 -30.45
N VAL A 21 6.58 2.71 -30.66
CA VAL A 21 7.52 1.67 -30.23
C VAL A 21 8.80 1.99 -30.98
N VAL A 22 9.72 2.67 -30.30
CA VAL A 22 10.95 3.22 -30.87
C VAL A 22 12.06 2.17 -30.76
N GLU A 23 13.04 2.24 -31.66
CA GLU A 23 14.31 1.54 -31.45
C GLU A 23 15.13 2.19 -30.31
N THR A 24 15.00 3.51 -30.14
CA THR A 24 15.72 4.35 -29.16
C THR A 24 14.81 5.40 -28.54
N PHE A 25 15.04 5.80 -27.28
CA PHE A 25 14.22 6.81 -26.62
C PHE A 25 14.41 8.25 -27.14
N ASP A 26 14.93 8.48 -28.34
CA ASP A 26 15.31 9.81 -28.87
C ASP A 26 14.15 10.83 -28.82
N LYS A 27 12.92 10.39 -29.03
CA LYS A 27 11.71 11.23 -28.98
C LYS A 27 11.24 11.61 -27.57
N CYS A 28 11.85 11.02 -26.55
CA CYS A 28 11.52 11.27 -25.14
C CYS A 28 12.76 11.23 -24.23
N SER A 29 13.96 11.41 -24.80
CA SER A 29 15.26 11.38 -24.11
C SER A 29 15.34 12.40 -22.96
N LYS A 30 14.62 13.53 -23.09
CA LYS A 30 14.48 14.59 -22.08
C LYS A 30 14.01 14.11 -20.70
N PHE A 31 13.40 12.93 -20.59
CA PHE A 31 12.97 12.36 -19.30
C PHE A 31 14.05 11.54 -18.60
N PHE A 32 15.17 11.32 -19.27
CA PHE A 32 16.30 10.55 -18.78
C PHE A 32 17.43 11.49 -18.35
N TYR A 33 18.08 11.16 -17.23
CA TYR A 33 19.23 11.93 -16.77
C TYR A 33 20.37 11.83 -17.80
N LYS A 34 20.92 12.98 -18.20
CA LYS A 34 21.90 13.09 -19.30
C LYS A 34 21.40 12.44 -20.61
N GLU A 35 20.09 12.38 -20.82
CA GLU A 35 19.48 11.78 -22.01
C GLU A 35 19.86 10.30 -22.21
N THR A 36 20.23 9.60 -21.13
CA THR A 36 20.69 8.21 -21.15
C THR A 36 19.70 7.30 -20.43
N GLU A 37 19.22 6.27 -21.12
CA GLU A 37 18.29 5.28 -20.56
C GLU A 37 18.97 4.34 -19.54
N PRO A 38 18.22 3.76 -18.58
CA PRO A 38 18.73 2.67 -17.76
C PRO A 38 19.21 1.49 -18.61
N GLU A 39 20.38 0.93 -18.27
CA GLU A 39 20.97 -0.19 -19.00
C GLU A 39 20.82 -1.52 -18.24
N GLY A 40 21.11 -2.62 -18.93
CA GLY A 40 21.20 -3.96 -18.33
C GLY A 40 19.88 -4.72 -18.20
N MET A 41 18.73 -4.10 -18.47
CA MET A 41 17.43 -4.80 -18.56
C MET A 41 17.21 -5.41 -19.96
N ASP A 42 16.12 -6.18 -20.12
CA ASP A 42 15.79 -6.89 -21.36
C ASP A 42 15.80 -5.95 -22.57
N GLN A 43 16.76 -6.16 -23.46
CA GLN A 43 16.97 -5.35 -24.67
C GLN A 43 15.90 -5.61 -25.74
N ASN A 44 15.12 -6.70 -25.62
CA ASN A 44 14.02 -7.00 -26.54
C ASN A 44 12.70 -6.35 -26.11
N ALA A 45 12.67 -5.73 -24.92
CA ALA A 45 11.51 -4.99 -24.45
C ALA A 45 11.21 -3.79 -25.37
N LYS A 46 9.94 -3.43 -25.45
CA LYS A 46 9.46 -2.34 -26.31
C LYS A 46 9.68 -1.01 -25.63
N LYS A 47 10.40 -0.10 -26.28
CA LYS A 47 10.59 1.28 -25.82
C LYS A 47 9.43 2.13 -26.31
N ILE A 48 8.73 2.81 -25.42
CA ILE A 48 7.52 3.58 -25.72
C ILE A 48 7.75 5.02 -25.27
N CYS A 49 7.62 5.98 -26.20
CA CYS A 49 7.50 7.39 -25.83
C CYS A 49 6.02 7.78 -25.76
N GLN A 50 5.51 8.01 -24.55
CA GLN A 50 4.07 8.15 -24.33
C GLN A 50 3.49 9.39 -25.01
N ARG A 51 2.46 9.22 -25.84
CA ARG A 51 1.77 10.31 -26.53
C ARG A 51 0.24 10.14 -26.48
N LEU A 52 -0.43 11.29 -26.55
CA LEU A 52 -1.87 11.38 -26.78
C LEU A 52 -2.12 11.69 -28.26
N GLU A 53 -3.38 11.51 -28.69
CA GLU A 53 -3.83 11.97 -29.99
C GLU A 53 -3.65 13.50 -30.10
N ASP A 54 -2.93 13.94 -31.13
CA ASP A 54 -2.80 15.36 -31.43
C ASP A 54 -4.11 15.86 -32.08
N GLU A 55 -5.05 16.40 -31.28
CA GLU A 55 -6.33 16.97 -31.75
C GLU A 55 -6.14 18.03 -32.87
N LYS A 56 -4.95 18.64 -32.98
CA LYS A 56 -4.62 19.69 -33.96
C LYS A 56 -4.31 19.18 -35.37
N LYS A 57 -4.32 17.87 -35.65
CA LYS A 57 -4.18 17.36 -37.03
C LYS A 57 -5.38 17.70 -37.94
N ILE A 58 -6.46 18.30 -37.43
CA ILE A 58 -7.66 18.67 -38.22
C ILE A 58 -7.69 20.15 -38.66
N SER A 59 -6.84 21.06 -38.14
CA SER A 59 -6.93 22.47 -38.52
C SER A 59 -5.63 23.29 -38.40
N SER A 60 -4.70 23.11 -39.34
CA SER A 60 -3.98 24.23 -39.98
C SER A 60 -2.81 23.74 -40.83
N LYS A 61 -2.88 24.01 -42.12
CA LYS A 61 -1.87 23.70 -43.14
C LYS A 61 -0.61 24.59 -43.06
N PHE A 62 -0.43 25.36 -41.98
CA PHE A 62 0.56 26.45 -41.91
C PHE A 62 1.36 26.52 -40.60
N PHE A 63 1.36 25.47 -39.77
CA PHE A 63 2.21 25.44 -38.58
C PHE A 63 3.32 24.40 -38.74
N HIS A 64 4.58 24.84 -38.68
CA HIS A 64 5.73 23.95 -38.61
C HIS A 64 5.65 23.12 -37.31
N PRO A 65 5.67 21.77 -37.37
CA PRO A 65 5.53 20.92 -36.20
C PRO A 65 6.87 20.81 -35.47
N THR A 66 7.20 21.81 -34.66
CA THR A 66 8.35 21.73 -33.75
C THR A 66 7.85 21.73 -32.30
N SER A 67 7.22 20.63 -31.88
CA SER A 67 7.25 20.07 -30.51
C SER A 67 6.26 18.90 -30.42
N HIS A 68 6.70 17.70 -30.82
CA HIS A 68 5.98 16.45 -30.59
C HIS A 68 6.14 16.09 -29.09
N SER A 69 5.25 16.54 -28.22
CA SER A 69 5.51 16.45 -26.78
C SER A 69 5.14 15.10 -26.18
N SER A 70 6.08 14.15 -26.21
CA SER A 70 6.00 12.95 -25.36
C SER A 70 5.91 13.34 -23.88
N PHE A 71 5.18 12.55 -23.07
CA PHE A 71 4.91 12.82 -21.65
C PHE A 71 5.84 12.06 -20.67
N PHE A 72 6.31 10.87 -21.06
CA PHE A 72 7.30 10.05 -20.35
C PHE A 72 7.82 8.96 -21.29
N GLY A 73 8.85 8.21 -20.90
CA GLY A 73 9.34 7.02 -21.60
C GLY A 73 9.07 5.76 -20.79
N THR A 74 8.75 4.64 -21.44
CA THR A 74 8.51 3.34 -20.80
C THR A 74 9.24 2.23 -21.53
N LEU A 75 9.93 1.36 -20.80
CA LEU A 75 10.44 0.09 -21.33
C LEU A 75 9.47 -1.03 -20.94
N TYR A 76 8.80 -1.64 -21.92
CA TYR A 76 7.70 -2.56 -21.72
C TYR A 76 8.04 -4.00 -22.14
N SER A 77 7.93 -4.95 -21.22
CA SER A 77 8.16 -6.36 -21.52
C SER A 77 6.88 -7.00 -22.07
N VAL A 78 6.89 -7.35 -23.36
CA VAL A 78 5.77 -8.08 -24.00
C VAL A 78 5.58 -9.48 -23.39
N PRO A 79 6.63 -10.28 -23.11
CA PRO A 79 6.45 -11.59 -22.46
C PRO A 79 5.77 -11.51 -21.09
N HIS A 80 6.13 -10.50 -20.29
CA HIS A 80 5.56 -10.33 -18.94
C HIS A 80 4.27 -9.49 -18.92
N ARG A 81 4.00 -8.75 -20.00
CA ARG A 81 2.90 -7.79 -20.15
C ARG A 81 2.89 -6.69 -19.07
N ILE A 82 4.07 -6.32 -18.56
CA ILE A 82 4.26 -5.25 -17.58
C ILE A 82 5.45 -4.36 -17.98
N PRO A 83 5.46 -3.08 -17.57
CA PRO A 83 6.64 -2.24 -17.73
C PRO A 83 7.78 -2.68 -16.82
N LEU A 84 8.97 -2.78 -17.39
CA LEU A 84 10.22 -2.93 -16.64
C LEU A 84 10.57 -1.62 -15.94
N TYR A 85 10.39 -0.48 -16.63
CA TYR A 85 10.39 0.84 -16.01
C TYR A 85 9.62 1.89 -16.81
N SER A 86 9.27 2.99 -16.14
CA SER A 86 8.85 4.27 -16.72
C SER A 86 9.73 5.40 -16.19
N ALA A 87 10.26 6.25 -17.09
CA ALA A 87 11.10 7.40 -16.80
C ALA A 87 10.36 8.71 -17.08
N TYR A 88 10.33 9.61 -16.09
CA TYR A 88 9.57 10.85 -16.13
C TYR A 88 10.21 11.95 -15.27
N THR A 89 9.73 13.19 -15.42
CA THR A 89 10.17 14.32 -14.60
C THR A 89 9.01 14.90 -13.80
N LEU A 90 9.31 15.43 -12.60
CA LEU A 90 8.34 16.15 -11.79
C LEU A 90 8.44 17.65 -12.09
N LYS A 91 7.34 18.23 -12.60
CA LYS A 91 7.27 19.68 -12.85
C LYS A 91 6.77 20.43 -11.61
N ARG A 92 7.43 21.55 -11.31
CA ARG A 92 7.03 22.48 -10.22
C ARG A 92 5.55 22.88 -10.30
N SER A 93 5.06 23.16 -11.50
CA SER A 93 3.69 23.65 -11.74
C SER A 93 2.60 22.60 -11.50
N CYS A 94 2.94 21.33 -11.29
CA CYS A 94 1.96 20.28 -11.01
C CYS A 94 1.62 20.15 -9.50
N SER A 95 1.59 21.28 -8.77
CA SER A 95 1.49 21.34 -7.31
C SER A 95 0.13 20.90 -6.76
N ASP A 96 -1.00 21.34 -7.33
CA ASP A 96 -2.34 20.91 -6.89
C ASP A 96 -3.41 21.15 -7.94
N THR A 97 -3.73 20.12 -8.73
CA THR A 97 -5.01 20.06 -9.45
C THR A 97 -5.68 18.74 -9.13
N THR A 98 -7.00 18.70 -9.02
CA THR A 98 -7.77 17.46 -8.92
C THR A 98 -8.07 16.95 -10.33
N GLY A 99 -8.15 15.63 -10.52
CA GLY A 99 -8.44 15.05 -11.84
C GLY A 99 -7.89 13.65 -11.99
N ARG A 100 -8.77 12.66 -11.84
CA ARG A 100 -8.52 11.25 -12.11
C ARG A 100 -9.51 10.82 -13.18
N THR A 101 -9.04 10.18 -14.24
CA THR A 101 -9.89 9.46 -15.18
C THR A 101 -9.93 7.98 -14.79
N ASP A 102 -11.02 7.31 -15.12
CA ASP A 102 -11.21 5.86 -15.04
C ASP A 102 -11.04 5.19 -16.40
N LYS A 103 -10.79 5.98 -17.47
CA LYS A 103 -10.57 5.51 -18.83
C LYS A 103 -9.11 5.10 -19.04
N TRP A 104 -8.91 3.80 -19.25
CA TRP A 104 -7.62 3.22 -19.59
C TRP A 104 -7.42 3.16 -21.10
N HIS A 105 -6.14 3.19 -21.50
CA HIS A 105 -5.70 3.22 -22.88
C HIS A 105 -4.72 2.08 -23.14
N LEU A 106 -4.56 1.75 -24.41
CA LEU A 106 -3.67 0.72 -24.96
C LEU A 106 -2.77 1.34 -26.04
N GLU A 107 -1.66 0.68 -26.35
CA GLU A 107 -0.70 1.11 -27.37
C GLU A 107 -0.86 0.27 -28.65
N PRO A 108 -1.55 0.75 -29.70
CA PRO A 108 -1.83 -0.07 -30.87
C PRO A 108 -0.59 -0.72 -31.49
N GLN A 109 0.50 0.03 -31.56
CA GLN A 109 1.78 -0.34 -32.16
C GLN A 109 2.48 -1.56 -31.53
N ILE A 110 2.11 -1.96 -30.30
CA ILE A 110 2.69 -3.16 -29.66
C ILE A 110 2.02 -4.45 -30.17
N SER A 111 0.72 -4.40 -30.46
CA SER A 111 -0.04 -5.56 -30.94
C SER A 111 -0.24 -5.56 -32.45
N GLU A 112 -0.15 -4.39 -33.08
CA GLU A 112 -0.27 -4.18 -34.52
C GLU A 112 0.95 -3.40 -35.03
N PRO A 113 2.07 -4.08 -35.36
CA PRO A 113 3.31 -3.42 -35.77
C PRO A 113 3.19 -2.51 -37.00
N ASN A 114 2.17 -2.74 -37.85
CA ASN A 114 1.87 -1.94 -39.04
C ASN A 114 0.82 -0.85 -38.79
N SER A 115 0.42 -0.62 -37.53
CA SER A 115 -0.52 0.43 -37.16
C SER A 115 0.04 1.81 -37.54
N THR A 116 -0.77 2.63 -38.19
CA THR A 116 -0.49 4.06 -38.41
C THR A 116 -0.87 4.93 -37.22
N ILE A 117 -1.43 4.33 -36.17
CA ILE A 117 -1.80 5.00 -34.93
C ILE A 117 -0.60 4.98 -34.00
N ASP A 118 -0.27 6.17 -33.56
CA ASP A 118 1.00 6.52 -32.97
C ASP A 118 0.81 7.25 -31.67
N TYR A 119 -0.17 6.80 -30.90
CA TYR A 119 -0.59 7.38 -29.65
C TYR A 119 -1.45 6.34 -28.96
N MET A 120 -1.57 6.48 -27.64
CA MET A 120 -2.44 5.58 -26.90
C MET A 120 -3.90 5.81 -27.28
N VAL A 121 -4.66 4.73 -27.44
CA VAL A 121 -6.09 4.78 -27.76
C VAL A 121 -6.91 4.27 -26.58
N PRO A 122 -8.12 4.81 -26.34
CA PRO A 122 -8.99 4.29 -25.30
C PRO A 122 -9.25 2.80 -25.49
N GLU A 123 -9.25 2.05 -24.39
CA GLU A 123 -9.57 0.63 -24.41
C GLU A 123 -11.05 0.43 -24.78
N HIS A 124 -11.29 -0.16 -25.95
CA HIS A 124 -12.62 -0.50 -26.44
C HIS A 124 -12.79 -2.02 -26.53
N GLN A 125 -13.95 -2.52 -26.09
CA GLN A 125 -14.24 -3.95 -26.01
C GLN A 125 -14.10 -4.68 -27.35
N LYS A 126 -14.35 -4.00 -28.48
CA LYS A 126 -14.27 -4.59 -29.83
C LYS A 126 -12.84 -4.97 -30.25
N ASN A 127 -11.81 -4.35 -29.68
CA ASN A 127 -10.41 -4.55 -30.08
C ASN A 127 -9.57 -5.23 -29.00
N GLN A 128 -10.19 -5.65 -27.89
CA GLN A 128 -9.49 -6.28 -26.78
C GLN A 128 -8.77 -7.57 -27.20
N ASP A 129 -9.38 -8.39 -28.06
CA ASP A 129 -8.76 -9.63 -28.54
C ASP A 129 -7.50 -9.39 -29.37
N THR A 130 -7.45 -8.30 -30.14
CA THR A 130 -6.24 -7.91 -30.87
C THR A 130 -5.14 -7.46 -29.90
N TYR A 131 -5.49 -6.62 -28.93
CA TYR A 131 -4.48 -6.04 -28.04
C TYR A 131 -3.95 -7.03 -26.98
N LYS A 132 -4.79 -7.94 -26.49
CA LYS A 132 -4.45 -8.89 -25.42
C LYS A 132 -3.28 -9.83 -25.75
N VAL A 133 -2.99 -10.01 -27.03
CA VAL A 133 -1.87 -10.85 -27.50
C VAL A 133 -0.55 -10.38 -26.90
N ASN A 134 -0.26 -9.08 -26.97
CA ASN A 134 1.03 -8.52 -26.58
C ASN A 134 0.97 -7.54 -25.38
N GLN A 135 -0.22 -7.22 -24.89
CA GLN A 135 -0.41 -6.25 -23.81
C GLN A 135 -1.39 -6.74 -22.75
N ALA A 136 -1.27 -6.20 -21.54
CA ALA A 136 -2.31 -6.31 -20.52
C ALA A 136 -3.54 -5.48 -20.94
N ILE A 137 -4.73 -5.97 -20.61
CA ILE A 137 -6.02 -5.28 -20.80
C ILE A 137 -6.73 -5.15 -19.45
N SER A 138 -7.76 -4.31 -19.34
CA SER A 138 -8.39 -4.06 -18.04
C SER A 138 -9.03 -5.30 -17.42
N SER A 139 -9.51 -6.25 -18.22
CA SER A 139 -10.13 -7.48 -17.70
C SER A 139 -9.13 -8.42 -17.02
N ASP A 140 -7.82 -8.32 -17.30
CA ASP A 140 -6.81 -9.17 -16.63
C ASP A 140 -6.71 -8.90 -15.14
N TYR A 141 -7.04 -7.69 -14.72
CA TYR A 141 -6.94 -7.23 -13.34
C TYR A 141 -8.23 -7.51 -12.55
N ARG A 142 -9.32 -7.83 -13.24
CA ARG A 142 -10.65 -7.93 -12.66
C ARG A 142 -10.73 -9.09 -11.67
N ASP A 143 -11.22 -8.80 -10.46
CA ASP A 143 -11.46 -9.78 -9.39
C ASP A 143 -10.19 -10.53 -8.89
N THR A 144 -9.00 -10.07 -9.25
CA THR A 144 -7.71 -10.72 -8.94
C THR A 144 -7.12 -10.37 -7.56
N GLY A 145 -7.63 -9.30 -6.93
CA GLY A 145 -7.04 -8.69 -5.74
C GLY A 145 -5.83 -7.77 -6.01
N TYR A 146 -5.47 -7.57 -7.29
CA TYR A 146 -4.41 -6.64 -7.69
C TYR A 146 -4.96 -5.35 -8.28
N ASP A 147 -4.38 -4.23 -7.86
CA ASP A 147 -4.59 -2.93 -8.49
C ASP A 147 -3.72 -2.78 -9.74
N ARG A 148 -4.18 -1.93 -10.67
CA ARG A 148 -3.37 -1.37 -11.76
C ARG A 148 -2.43 -0.30 -11.19
N GLY A 149 -1.31 -0.72 -10.62
CA GLY A 149 -0.31 0.18 -10.03
C GLY A 149 0.48 0.92 -11.10
N GLN A 150 0.31 2.25 -11.17
CA GLN A 150 0.99 3.10 -12.17
C GLN A 150 2.46 3.31 -11.78
N LEU A 151 3.39 3.18 -12.75
CA LEU A 151 4.82 3.45 -12.52
C LEU A 151 5.12 4.95 -12.58
N ASN A 152 4.63 5.66 -13.60
CA ASN A 152 4.49 7.12 -13.58
C ASN A 152 3.14 7.48 -12.96
N PRO A 153 3.07 7.93 -11.70
CA PRO A 153 1.81 8.09 -11.01
C PRO A 153 1.07 9.31 -11.53
N ASN A 154 -0.25 9.20 -11.68
CA ASN A 154 -1.11 10.33 -12.08
C ASN A 154 -0.86 11.60 -11.24
N SER A 155 -0.57 11.43 -9.94
CA SER A 155 -0.36 12.53 -9.01
C SER A 155 0.92 13.35 -9.28
N PHE A 156 1.87 12.82 -10.07
CA PHE A 156 3.11 13.50 -10.46
C PHE A 156 2.94 14.35 -11.73
N GLN A 157 1.82 14.20 -12.43
CA GLN A 157 1.53 14.89 -13.68
C GLN A 157 0.41 15.92 -13.52
N CYS A 158 0.29 16.81 -14.50
CA CYS A 158 -0.78 17.81 -14.61
C CYS A 158 -1.26 17.95 -16.07
N ALA A 159 -2.47 18.50 -16.25
CA ALA A 159 -3.15 18.60 -17.55
C ALA A 159 -3.14 17.26 -18.30
N ASP A 160 -2.89 17.29 -19.61
CA ASP A 160 -2.84 16.11 -20.50
C ASP A 160 -1.87 15.01 -20.04
N GLY A 161 -0.80 15.38 -19.32
CA GLY A 161 0.13 14.41 -18.74
C GLY A 161 -0.54 13.44 -17.79
N ARG A 162 -1.66 13.83 -17.16
CA ARG A 162 -2.48 12.95 -16.32
C ARG A 162 -3.20 11.89 -17.12
N THR A 163 -3.77 12.27 -18.25
CA THR A 163 -4.44 11.33 -19.16
C THR A 163 -3.41 10.33 -19.68
N ALA A 164 -2.22 10.82 -20.06
CA ALA A 164 -1.13 9.99 -20.55
C ALA A 164 -0.67 8.90 -19.55
N THR A 165 -0.86 9.06 -18.24
CA THR A 165 -0.51 8.01 -17.27
C THR A 165 -1.48 6.83 -17.23
N PHE A 166 -2.68 6.96 -17.82
CA PHE A 166 -3.71 5.90 -17.87
C PHE A 166 -3.58 5.01 -19.11
N THR A 167 -2.38 4.58 -19.42
CA THR A 167 -2.11 3.48 -20.35
C THR A 167 -1.73 2.23 -19.55
N LEU A 168 -2.18 1.05 -19.99
CA LEU A 168 -1.86 -0.21 -19.31
C LEU A 168 -0.38 -0.61 -19.47
N THR A 169 0.32 -0.04 -20.43
CA THR A 169 1.79 -0.19 -20.56
C THR A 169 2.56 0.56 -19.48
N ASN A 170 1.92 1.48 -18.74
CA ASN A 170 2.47 2.17 -17.56
C ASN A 170 1.99 1.55 -16.24
N ALA A 171 1.32 0.39 -16.27
CA ALA A 171 0.76 -0.24 -15.08
C ALA A 171 1.22 -1.69 -14.89
N ALA A 172 1.35 -2.12 -13.65
CA ALA A 172 1.61 -3.50 -13.27
C ALA A 172 0.67 -3.95 -12.13
N PRO A 173 0.44 -5.26 -11.95
CA PRO A 173 -0.33 -5.79 -10.83
C PRO A 173 0.35 -5.51 -9.49
N LEU A 174 -0.21 -4.62 -8.68
CA LEU A 174 0.27 -4.39 -7.31
C LEU A 174 -0.77 -4.87 -6.31
N ASP A 175 -0.34 -5.53 -5.24
CA ASP A 175 -1.25 -5.93 -4.15
C ASP A 175 -2.05 -4.71 -3.68
N ALA A 176 -3.38 -4.84 -3.62
CA ALA A 176 -4.25 -3.67 -3.40
C ALA A 176 -3.95 -2.93 -2.09
N ARG A 177 -3.63 -3.66 -1.01
CA ARG A 177 -3.28 -3.04 0.29
C ARG A 177 -1.91 -2.36 0.20
N PHE A 178 -0.94 -3.01 -0.42
CA PHE A 178 0.38 -2.45 -0.63
C PHE A 178 0.33 -1.15 -1.45
N ASN A 179 -0.35 -1.19 -2.60
CA ASN A 179 -0.51 -0.07 -3.51
C ASN A 179 -1.24 1.11 -2.84
N CYS A 180 -2.42 0.86 -2.26
CA CYS A 180 -3.28 1.92 -1.72
C CYS A 180 -2.76 2.56 -0.43
N ILE A 181 -1.91 1.87 0.32
CA ILE A 181 -1.42 2.32 1.62
C ILE A 181 0.09 2.57 1.58
N GLN A 182 0.89 1.51 1.48
CA GLN A 182 2.34 1.62 1.64
C GLN A 182 2.96 2.40 0.49
N TRP A 183 2.81 1.90 -0.74
CA TRP A 183 3.40 2.53 -1.92
C TRP A 183 2.92 3.98 -2.11
N LYS A 184 1.60 4.21 -2.02
CA LYS A 184 1.00 5.55 -2.08
C LYS A 184 1.57 6.54 -1.04
N ASN A 185 1.87 6.08 0.18
CA ASN A 185 2.47 6.95 1.20
C ASN A 185 3.90 7.33 0.85
N TRP A 186 4.68 6.41 0.26
CA TRP A 186 6.01 6.70 -0.26
C TRP A 186 5.98 7.66 -1.44
N GLU A 187 5.08 7.47 -2.40
CA GLU A 187 4.86 8.39 -3.53
C GLU A 187 4.48 9.80 -3.05
N ARG A 188 3.59 9.91 -2.07
CA ARG A 188 3.18 11.19 -1.48
C ARG A 188 4.34 11.91 -0.79
N THR A 189 5.12 11.18 0.02
CA THR A 189 6.31 11.74 0.67
C THR A 189 7.34 12.17 -0.36
N LEU A 190 7.57 11.37 -1.39
CA LEU A 190 8.48 11.71 -2.49
C LEU A 190 8.04 12.99 -3.20
N LYS A 191 6.76 13.06 -3.62
CA LYS A 191 6.21 14.25 -4.28
C LYS A 191 6.38 15.48 -3.41
N SER A 192 5.96 15.41 -2.15
CA SER A 192 6.05 16.54 -1.21
C SER A 192 7.50 17.02 -1.02
N PHE A 193 8.43 16.07 -0.83
CA PHE A 193 9.85 16.37 -0.67
C PHE A 193 10.44 17.06 -1.91
N LEU A 194 10.19 16.52 -3.10
CA LEU A 194 10.71 17.08 -4.35
C LEU A 194 10.07 18.40 -4.72
N THR A 195 8.75 18.55 -4.59
CA THR A 195 8.07 19.84 -4.86
C THR A 195 8.62 20.95 -3.98
N LYS A 196 8.78 20.70 -2.67
CA LYS A 196 9.37 21.68 -1.75
C LYS A 196 10.79 22.10 -2.16
N LYS A 197 11.57 21.17 -2.72
CA LYS A 197 12.92 21.44 -3.21
C LYS A 197 12.92 22.27 -4.49
N LEU A 198 12.12 21.86 -5.48
CA LEU A 198 11.89 22.58 -6.74
C LEU A 198 11.25 23.96 -6.53
N ASP A 199 10.61 24.19 -5.37
CA ASP A 199 10.08 25.50 -5.01
C ASP A 199 11.17 26.53 -4.67
N SER A 200 12.30 26.06 -4.16
CA SER A 200 13.41 26.89 -3.68
C SER A 200 14.63 26.90 -4.60
N GLU A 201 14.71 25.97 -5.55
CA GLU A 201 15.91 25.72 -6.34
C GLU A 201 15.54 25.50 -7.82
N GLU A 202 16.34 26.08 -8.73
CA GLU A 202 16.25 25.73 -10.16
C GLU A 202 16.93 24.38 -10.39
N ALA A 203 16.12 23.33 -10.49
CA ALA A 203 16.58 21.97 -10.65
C ALA A 203 15.60 21.15 -11.50
N THR A 204 16.07 19.98 -11.94
CA THR A 204 15.24 18.95 -12.59
C THR A 204 15.30 17.67 -11.77
N ALA A 205 14.14 17.11 -11.43
CA ALA A 205 14.02 15.80 -10.80
C ALA A 205 13.67 14.75 -11.85
N TYR A 206 14.67 13.94 -12.23
CA TYR A 206 14.51 12.76 -13.08
C TYR A 206 14.13 11.58 -12.20
N ILE A 207 13.06 10.87 -12.56
CA ILE A 207 12.50 9.78 -11.77
C ILE A 207 12.32 8.57 -12.67
N VAL A 208 12.80 7.42 -12.22
CA VAL A 208 12.60 6.13 -12.87
C VAL A 208 11.91 5.23 -11.87
N THR A 209 10.70 4.77 -12.19
CA THR A 209 10.00 3.75 -11.40
C THR A 209 9.95 2.49 -12.22
N GLY A 210 10.26 1.34 -11.63
CA GLY A 210 10.29 0.06 -12.33
C GLY A 210 9.78 -1.10 -11.50
N THR A 211 9.61 -2.23 -12.16
CA THR A 211 9.16 -3.48 -11.53
C THR A 211 10.28 -4.50 -11.53
N VAL A 212 10.09 -5.63 -10.85
CA VAL A 212 10.90 -6.84 -10.97
C VAL A 212 9.94 -7.98 -11.29
N PRO A 213 9.89 -8.49 -12.54
CA PRO A 213 9.00 -9.58 -12.90
C PRO A 213 9.20 -10.83 -12.02
N ASP A 214 8.12 -11.51 -11.64
CA ASP A 214 8.15 -12.82 -10.99
C ASP A 214 7.49 -13.85 -11.91
N ALA A 215 8.29 -14.64 -12.59
CA ALA A 215 7.79 -15.62 -13.56
C ALA A 215 6.82 -16.66 -12.95
N ASN A 216 6.81 -16.82 -11.62
CA ASN A 216 5.96 -17.80 -10.93
C ASN A 216 4.57 -17.27 -10.61
N LYS A 217 4.29 -15.98 -10.86
CA LYS A 217 3.06 -15.34 -10.41
C LYS A 217 2.43 -14.52 -11.53
N GLN A 218 1.24 -14.91 -11.95
CA GLN A 218 0.54 -14.29 -13.07
C GLN A 218 -0.95 -14.10 -12.75
N ILE A 219 -1.59 -13.16 -13.44
CA ILE A 219 -3.03 -12.92 -13.40
C ILE A 219 -3.63 -12.94 -14.82
N PRO A 220 -4.96 -13.16 -14.95
CA PRO A 220 -5.88 -13.57 -13.88
C PRO A 220 -5.60 -14.99 -13.38
N GLN A 221 -5.80 -15.25 -12.08
CA GLN A 221 -5.55 -16.58 -11.49
C GLN A 221 -6.56 -17.61 -12.03
N LYS A 222 -6.09 -18.84 -12.29
CA LYS A 222 -6.91 -19.91 -12.89
C LYS A 222 -8.15 -20.26 -12.06
N GLU A 223 -8.11 -20.08 -10.75
CA GLU A 223 -9.22 -20.41 -9.85
C GLU A 223 -10.41 -19.44 -9.98
N ILE A 224 -10.20 -18.24 -10.55
CA ILE A 224 -11.20 -17.17 -10.61
C ILE A 224 -11.57 -16.74 -12.03
N SER A 225 -10.89 -17.26 -13.06
CA SER A 225 -11.06 -16.86 -14.45
C SER A 225 -10.82 -18.01 -15.41
N GLU A 226 -11.61 -18.08 -16.48
CA GLU A 226 -11.40 -19.01 -17.61
C GLU A 226 -10.31 -18.50 -18.59
N GLU A 227 -9.94 -17.22 -18.50
CA GLU A 227 -8.83 -16.66 -19.28
C GLU A 227 -7.47 -17.15 -18.76
N PRO A 228 -6.47 -17.34 -19.65
CA PRO A 228 -5.15 -17.81 -19.25
C PRO A 228 -4.40 -16.77 -18.41
N GLU A 229 -3.69 -17.26 -17.40
CA GLU A 229 -2.66 -16.52 -16.67
C GLU A 229 -1.64 -15.93 -17.66
N ARG A 230 -1.52 -14.60 -17.71
CA ARG A 230 -0.76 -13.95 -18.77
C ARG A 230 -0.09 -12.63 -18.42
N VAL A 231 -0.54 -11.95 -17.37
CA VAL A 231 0.10 -10.72 -16.88
C VAL A 231 0.91 -11.06 -15.65
N THR A 232 2.22 -10.84 -15.71
CA THR A 232 3.13 -11.13 -14.60
C THR A 232 2.88 -10.19 -13.42
N VAL A 233 2.74 -10.75 -12.23
CA VAL A 233 2.73 -9.98 -10.98
C VAL A 233 4.18 -9.77 -10.58
N PRO A 234 4.70 -8.54 -10.51
CA PRO A 234 6.09 -8.33 -10.09
C PRO A 234 6.31 -8.71 -8.63
N SER A 235 7.50 -9.21 -8.30
CA SER A 235 7.90 -9.48 -6.90
C SER A 235 8.18 -8.19 -6.14
N HIS A 236 8.69 -7.17 -6.83
CA HIS A 236 9.05 -5.88 -6.27
C HIS A 236 8.69 -4.74 -7.20
N ILE A 237 8.47 -3.56 -6.63
CA ILE A 237 8.43 -2.27 -7.33
C ILE A 237 9.48 -1.35 -6.71
N TRP A 238 10.14 -0.53 -7.53
CA TRP A 238 11.21 0.36 -7.10
C TRP A 238 11.12 1.71 -7.78
N THR A 239 11.62 2.76 -7.12
CA THR A 239 11.75 4.10 -7.67
C THR A 239 13.15 4.62 -7.37
N ALA A 240 13.82 5.18 -8.39
CA ALA A 240 15.08 5.88 -8.28
C ALA A 240 14.91 7.34 -8.72
N VAL A 241 15.62 8.23 -8.04
CA VAL A 241 15.50 9.68 -8.21
C VAL A 241 16.87 10.28 -8.40
N CYS A 242 16.99 11.10 -9.42
CA CYS A 242 18.15 11.91 -9.72
C CYS A 242 17.71 13.39 -9.71
N TYR A 243 18.09 14.11 -8.67
CA TYR A 243 17.82 15.54 -8.53
C TYR A 243 19.04 16.33 -8.99
N LYS A 244 18.94 16.99 -10.15
CA LYS A 244 20.01 17.78 -10.74
C LYS A 244 19.72 19.27 -10.59
N HIS A 245 20.48 19.94 -9.73
CA HIS A 245 20.46 21.40 -9.65
C HIS A 245 21.11 22.00 -10.91
N ASN A 246 20.49 23.02 -11.50
CA ASN A 246 20.88 23.53 -12.82
C ASN A 246 22.28 24.18 -12.84
N SER A 247 22.61 24.93 -11.78
CA SER A 247 23.87 25.70 -11.69
C SER A 247 24.89 25.21 -10.66
N ASN A 248 24.52 24.36 -9.69
CA ASN A 248 25.40 23.95 -8.59
C ASN A 248 25.26 22.47 -8.27
N ASN A 249 26.15 21.65 -8.85
CA ASN A 249 26.18 20.21 -8.64
C ASN A 249 26.32 19.79 -7.16
N LYS A 250 26.82 20.65 -6.26
CA LYS A 250 26.88 20.34 -4.82
C LYS A 250 25.48 20.21 -4.20
N ASN A 251 24.46 20.83 -4.80
CA ASN A 251 23.07 20.74 -4.38
C ASN A 251 22.31 19.58 -5.03
N SER A 252 22.90 18.95 -6.06
CA SER A 252 22.35 17.73 -6.68
C SER A 252 22.48 16.52 -5.75
N PHE A 253 21.60 15.54 -5.88
CA PHE A 253 21.64 14.29 -5.11
C PHE A 253 20.81 13.20 -5.79
N SER A 254 21.07 11.95 -5.43
CA SER A 254 20.27 10.80 -5.84
C SER A 254 19.95 9.86 -4.68
N PHE A 255 18.92 9.04 -4.88
CA PHE A 255 18.52 7.96 -3.97
C PHE A 255 17.53 7.03 -4.69
N GLY A 256 17.24 5.88 -4.09
CA GLY A 256 16.13 5.03 -4.52
C GLY A 256 15.44 4.33 -3.36
N TYR A 257 14.22 3.86 -3.59
CA TYR A 257 13.52 2.96 -2.66
C TYR A 257 12.85 1.80 -3.40
N ILE A 258 12.80 0.64 -2.75
CA ILE A 258 12.25 -0.61 -3.30
C ILE A 258 11.33 -1.27 -2.29
N GLY A 259 10.17 -1.73 -2.76
CA GLY A 259 9.15 -2.40 -1.96
C GLY A 259 8.82 -3.80 -2.47
N GLU A 260 8.60 -4.73 -1.55
CA GLU A 260 8.07 -6.07 -1.84
C GLU A 260 6.58 -5.96 -2.22
N ASN A 261 6.16 -6.55 -3.33
CA ASN A 261 4.76 -6.48 -3.80
C ASN A 261 3.86 -7.50 -3.08
N LEU A 262 3.70 -7.29 -1.77
CA LEU A 262 2.94 -8.13 -0.86
C LEU A 262 2.06 -7.23 0.01
N SER A 263 0.92 -7.74 0.50
CA SER A 263 0.00 -6.99 1.39
C SER A 263 0.67 -6.29 2.59
N ARG A 264 1.80 -6.84 3.07
CA ARG A 264 2.63 -6.28 4.14
C ARG A 264 4.08 -6.02 3.71
N GLY A 265 4.28 -5.80 2.42
CA GLY A 265 5.57 -5.57 1.81
C GLY A 265 6.28 -4.38 2.44
N LYS A 266 7.55 -4.59 2.78
CA LYS A 266 8.40 -3.54 3.34
C LYS A 266 9.01 -2.72 2.22
N VAL A 267 9.12 -1.41 2.43
CA VAL A 267 9.79 -0.49 1.51
C VAL A 267 11.09 -0.01 2.15
N ASN A 268 12.20 -0.14 1.42
CA ASN A 268 13.53 0.20 1.90
C ASN A 268 14.13 1.34 1.07
N LEU A 269 14.56 2.41 1.73
CA LEU A 269 15.29 3.54 1.13
C LEU A 269 16.80 3.27 1.12
N MET A 270 17.44 3.47 -0.02
CA MET A 270 18.87 3.17 -0.26
C MET A 270 19.51 4.15 -1.25
N SER A 271 20.83 4.03 -1.44
CA SER A 271 21.56 4.76 -2.49
C SER A 271 21.27 4.16 -3.88
N VAL A 272 21.63 4.86 -4.96
CA VAL A 272 21.42 4.34 -6.33
C VAL A 272 22.36 3.17 -6.60
N SER A 273 23.60 3.24 -6.13
CA SER A 273 24.57 2.14 -6.21
C SER A 273 24.05 0.87 -5.51
N GLN A 274 23.49 1.01 -4.31
CA GLN A 274 22.85 -0.10 -3.58
C GLN A 274 21.61 -0.62 -4.31
N MET A 275 20.83 0.27 -4.94
CA MET A 275 19.70 -0.13 -5.77
C MET A 275 20.16 -0.95 -6.98
N ASN A 276 21.19 -0.52 -7.71
CA ASN A 276 21.75 -1.26 -8.85
C ASN A 276 22.19 -2.66 -8.40
N ILE A 277 22.91 -2.79 -7.28
CA ILE A 277 23.32 -4.09 -6.70
C ILE A 277 22.08 -4.96 -6.39
N ARG A 278 21.08 -4.37 -5.76
CA ARG A 278 19.86 -5.10 -5.37
C ARG A 278 19.06 -5.56 -6.59
N LEU A 279 18.94 -4.72 -7.62
CA LEU A 279 18.28 -5.08 -8.87
C LEU A 279 19.03 -6.18 -9.62
N ASN A 280 20.35 -6.10 -9.71
CA ASN A 280 21.17 -7.17 -10.29
C ASN A 280 20.91 -8.53 -9.62
N GLN A 281 20.82 -8.56 -8.29
CA GLN A 281 20.46 -9.77 -7.54
C GLN A 281 19.05 -10.28 -7.86
N LEU A 282 18.07 -9.37 -7.97
CA LEU A 282 16.67 -9.70 -8.18
C LEU A 282 16.34 -10.11 -9.62
N TYR A 283 17.02 -9.52 -10.59
CA TYR A 283 16.90 -9.85 -12.01
C TYR A 283 17.79 -11.02 -12.43
N GLU A 284 18.72 -11.46 -11.57
CA GLU A 284 19.78 -12.42 -11.91
C GLU A 284 20.65 -11.94 -13.08
N LEU A 285 20.90 -10.62 -13.13
CA LEU A 285 21.71 -9.94 -14.15
C LEU A 285 22.93 -9.30 -13.50
N SER A 286 23.95 -8.93 -14.29
CA SER A 286 25.21 -8.39 -13.75
C SER A 286 25.43 -6.90 -13.98
N ASN A 287 24.68 -6.25 -14.89
CA ASN A 287 25.04 -4.94 -15.45
C ASN A 287 23.90 -3.91 -15.43
N ILE A 288 22.95 -4.00 -14.49
CA ILE A 288 21.91 -2.96 -14.36
C ILE A 288 22.53 -1.66 -13.84
N THR A 289 22.32 -0.58 -14.60
CA THR A 289 22.71 0.80 -14.24
C THR A 289 21.51 1.72 -14.46
N ILE A 290 20.99 2.33 -13.39
CA ILE A 290 19.79 3.19 -13.50
C ILE A 290 20.12 4.59 -14.02
N PHE A 291 21.22 5.18 -13.53
CA PHE A 291 21.67 6.52 -13.92
C PHE A 291 23.17 6.49 -14.23
N VAL A 292 23.56 7.29 -15.23
CA VAL A 292 24.97 7.57 -15.51
C VAL A 292 25.67 8.13 -14.26
N ASP A 293 26.79 7.55 -13.88
CA ASP A 293 27.61 7.91 -12.70
C ASP A 293 26.80 7.95 -11.38
N ASP A 294 25.74 7.13 -11.25
CA ASP A 294 24.83 7.08 -10.09
C ASP A 294 24.21 8.44 -9.69
N CYS A 295 24.23 9.43 -10.59
CA CYS A 295 23.72 10.79 -10.43
C CYS A 295 24.08 11.48 -9.10
N PHE A 296 25.33 11.95 -8.96
CA PHE A 296 25.74 12.75 -7.79
C PHE A 296 25.48 12.05 -6.44
N GLU A 297 25.62 10.73 -6.39
CA GLU A 297 25.42 9.95 -5.18
C GLU A 297 26.30 10.48 -4.04
N ASP A 298 25.67 10.67 -2.87
CA ASP A 298 26.35 11.16 -1.67
C ASP A 298 25.62 10.66 -0.44
N ASN A 299 26.31 9.85 0.38
CA ASN A 299 25.75 9.26 1.59
C ASN A 299 25.26 10.30 2.62
N ASN A 300 25.90 11.47 2.70
CA ASN A 300 25.46 12.54 3.60
C ASN A 300 24.15 13.17 3.10
N LYS A 301 23.97 13.30 1.78
CA LYS A 301 22.72 13.79 1.20
C LYS A 301 21.61 12.75 1.31
N LEU A 302 21.91 11.46 1.14
CA LEU A 302 20.99 10.36 1.40
C LEU A 302 20.47 10.39 2.85
N ASN A 303 21.31 10.70 3.84
CA ASN A 303 20.87 10.83 5.22
C ASN A 303 19.86 11.98 5.43
N LYS A 304 19.96 13.08 4.67
CA LYS A 304 18.96 14.15 4.68
C LYS A 304 17.64 13.68 4.04
N VAL A 305 17.71 12.89 2.96
CA VAL A 305 16.52 12.26 2.37
C VAL A 305 15.86 11.31 3.38
N LYS A 306 16.63 10.46 4.07
CA LYS A 306 16.14 9.57 5.13
C LYS A 306 15.34 10.31 6.21
N GLN A 307 15.72 11.53 6.57
CA GLN A 307 14.97 12.36 7.52
C GLN A 307 13.59 12.76 6.99
N ALA A 308 13.47 13.09 5.70
CA ALA A 308 12.18 13.40 5.08
C ALA A 308 11.24 12.17 5.04
N PHE A 309 11.81 10.97 4.90
CA PHE A 309 11.09 9.71 4.89
C PHE A 309 11.01 9.03 6.27
N GLN A 310 11.47 9.69 7.33
CA GLN A 310 11.66 9.06 8.65
C GLN A 310 10.36 8.48 9.22
N LYS A 311 9.22 9.13 9.01
CA LYS A 311 7.91 8.64 9.46
C LYS A 311 7.46 7.34 8.78
N LEU A 312 8.03 7.01 7.62
CA LEU A 312 7.75 5.78 6.87
C LEU A 312 8.82 4.70 7.10
N ILE A 313 10.08 5.12 7.31
CA ILE A 313 11.22 4.23 7.53
C ILE A 313 11.27 3.70 8.97
N SER A 314 10.79 4.51 9.92
CA SER A 314 10.75 4.16 11.34
C SER A 314 9.32 3.80 11.71
N LEU A 315 9.13 2.72 12.48
CA LEU A 315 8.04 2.69 13.46
C LEU A 315 8.03 4.07 14.17
N PRO A 316 6.87 4.64 14.57
CA PRO A 316 6.75 5.91 15.29
C PRO A 316 7.36 5.73 16.69
N VAL A 317 8.68 5.67 16.71
CA VAL A 317 9.53 5.33 17.82
C VAL A 317 10.72 6.22 17.56
N THR A 318 10.80 7.30 18.34
CA THR A 318 11.77 8.37 18.13
C THR A 318 13.21 7.83 18.09
N PRO A 319 14.18 8.54 17.46
CA PRO A 319 15.59 8.14 17.48
C PRO A 319 16.13 7.81 18.87
N ASN A 320 15.56 8.41 19.92
CA ASN A 320 15.91 8.12 21.31
C ASN A 320 15.48 6.71 21.71
N VAL A 321 14.28 6.26 21.35
CA VAL A 321 13.84 4.89 21.67
C VAL A 321 14.60 3.86 20.84
N GLN A 322 14.98 4.18 19.59
CA GLN A 322 15.88 3.34 18.80
C GLN A 322 17.28 3.23 19.44
N LYS A 323 17.83 4.35 19.95
CA LYS A 323 19.10 4.36 20.70
C LYS A 323 19.00 3.60 22.02
N THR A 324 17.91 3.75 22.76
CA THR A 324 17.63 2.96 23.96
C THR A 324 17.59 1.47 23.61
N TYR A 325 16.89 1.08 22.54
CA TYR A 325 16.85 -0.31 22.07
C TYR A 325 18.24 -0.88 21.73
N TYR A 326 19.08 -0.12 21.02
CA TYR A 326 20.46 -0.54 20.71
C TYR A 326 21.36 -0.59 21.95
N ALA A 327 21.27 0.39 22.86
CA ALA A 327 22.04 0.43 24.10
C ALA A 327 21.70 -0.75 25.03
N LEU A 328 20.44 -1.20 25.02
CA LEU A 328 19.97 -2.32 25.84
C LEU A 328 20.40 -3.70 25.32
N LYS A 329 20.76 -3.80 24.03
CA LYS A 329 21.32 -5.04 23.46
C LYS A 329 22.80 -5.25 23.85
N THR A 330 23.41 -4.23 24.44
CA THR A 330 24.84 -4.14 24.76
C THR A 330 25.04 -3.62 26.18
N VAL A 331 24.32 -4.17 27.16
CA VAL A 331 24.63 -3.89 28.58
C VAL A 331 25.86 -4.72 28.94
N SER A 332 27.01 -4.06 29.06
CA SER A 332 28.23 -4.64 29.61
C SER A 332 28.65 -3.77 30.79
N THR A 333 28.74 -4.37 31.97
CA THR A 333 29.25 -3.71 33.17
C THR A 333 30.50 -4.44 33.62
N ASN A 334 31.65 -3.77 33.55
CA ASN A 334 32.92 -4.19 34.17
C ASN A 334 33.31 -5.67 33.98
N GLY A 335 32.98 -6.28 32.83
CA GLY A 335 33.34 -7.66 32.52
C GLY A 335 32.44 -8.75 33.11
N GLU A 336 31.29 -8.41 33.68
CA GLU A 336 30.26 -9.38 34.10
C GLU A 336 29.11 -9.46 33.08
N ASP A 337 28.62 -10.68 32.83
CA ASP A 337 27.43 -10.95 32.02
C ASP A 337 26.16 -10.57 32.81
N VAL A 338 25.45 -9.54 32.36
CA VAL A 338 24.19 -9.09 32.96
C VAL A 338 23.01 -9.68 32.19
N GLU A 339 22.23 -10.55 32.83
CA GLU A 339 20.98 -11.06 32.28
C GLU A 339 19.81 -10.13 32.62
N VAL A 340 19.25 -9.46 31.61
CA VAL A 340 18.04 -8.64 31.77
C VAL A 340 16.82 -9.55 31.79
N THR A 341 16.23 -9.77 32.96
CA THR A 341 15.08 -10.69 33.14
C THR A 341 13.73 -10.09 32.76
N ASP A 342 13.54 -8.77 32.96
CA ASP A 342 12.31 -8.07 32.59
C ASP A 342 12.56 -6.61 32.17
N MET A 343 11.74 -6.10 31.25
CA MET A 343 11.83 -4.73 30.75
C MET A 343 10.47 -4.23 30.28
N SER A 344 9.96 -3.19 30.95
CA SER A 344 8.71 -2.52 30.59
C SER A 344 8.99 -1.25 29.77
N VAL A 345 8.57 -1.25 28.50
CA VAL A 345 8.57 -0.03 27.68
C VAL A 345 7.14 0.50 27.63
N LYS A 346 6.93 1.75 28.09
CA LYS A 346 5.66 2.45 27.94
C LYS A 346 5.69 3.29 26.67
N LEU A 347 4.68 3.10 25.82
CA LEU A 347 4.46 3.89 24.61
C LEU A 347 3.23 4.76 24.81
N THR A 348 3.29 6.00 24.34
CA THR A 348 2.17 6.94 24.34
C THR A 348 1.81 7.29 22.91
N PHE A 349 0.52 7.16 22.57
CA PHE A 349 -0.02 7.43 21.24
C PHE A 349 -0.95 8.63 21.29
N ASN A 350 -0.85 9.51 20.31
CA ASN A 350 -1.67 10.73 20.20
C ASN A 350 -3.06 10.47 19.60
N SER A 351 -3.36 9.22 19.21
CA SER A 351 -4.68 8.81 18.76
C SER A 351 -4.86 7.30 18.86
N LEU A 352 -6.11 6.85 18.94
CA LEU A 352 -6.46 5.42 18.87
C LEU A 352 -6.02 4.78 17.55
N SER A 353 -6.22 5.47 16.43
CA SER A 353 -5.83 4.97 15.11
C SER A 353 -4.32 4.68 15.04
N SER A 354 -3.51 5.57 15.63
CA SER A 354 -2.07 5.36 15.76
C SER A 354 -1.72 4.16 16.64
N TYR A 355 -2.42 3.99 17.77
CA TYR A 355 -2.24 2.82 18.64
C TYR A 355 -2.60 1.52 17.91
N LEU A 356 -3.77 1.45 17.26
CA LEU A 356 -4.25 0.23 16.60
C LEU A 356 -3.30 -0.22 15.49
N THR A 357 -2.96 0.70 14.57
CA THR A 357 -2.01 0.45 13.48
C THR A 357 -0.68 -0.08 14.01
N MET A 358 -0.17 0.54 15.08
CA MET A 358 1.11 0.15 15.68
C MET A 358 1.05 -1.14 16.47
N SER A 359 -0.05 -1.38 17.18
CA SER A 359 -0.23 -2.57 18.01
C SER A 359 -0.24 -3.85 17.17
N GLU A 360 -0.87 -3.84 16.00
CA GLU A 360 -0.82 -4.97 15.06
C GLU A 360 0.58 -5.14 14.47
N GLU A 361 1.25 -4.05 14.11
CA GLU A 361 2.61 -4.08 13.58
C GLU A 361 3.61 -4.63 14.59
N LEU A 362 3.51 -4.25 15.86
CA LEU A 362 4.34 -4.78 16.95
C LEU A 362 4.12 -6.28 17.18
N GLN A 363 2.87 -6.75 17.06
CA GLN A 363 2.56 -8.18 17.19
C GLN A 363 3.18 -9.00 16.05
N VAL A 364 3.19 -8.45 14.83
CA VAL A 364 3.69 -9.12 13.63
C VAL A 364 5.22 -9.04 13.51
N SER A 365 5.79 -7.86 13.67
CA SER A 365 7.20 -7.58 13.37
C SER A 365 8.14 -7.84 14.54
N ALA A 366 7.69 -7.55 15.77
CA ALA A 366 8.51 -7.62 16.97
C ALA A 366 8.16 -8.79 17.89
N LYS A 367 7.06 -9.52 17.60
CA LYS A 367 6.48 -10.54 18.50
C LYS A 367 6.23 -9.96 19.91
N ARG A 368 5.63 -8.77 19.94
CA ARG A 368 5.32 -8.00 21.15
C ARG A 368 3.88 -7.51 21.10
N ALA A 369 3.18 -7.56 22.22
CA ALA A 369 1.87 -6.92 22.37
C ALA A 369 2.05 -5.59 23.11
N CYS A 370 1.28 -4.56 22.75
CA CYS A 370 1.23 -3.32 23.52
C CYS A 370 -0.06 -3.26 24.32
N LEU A 371 0.03 -3.60 25.60
CA LEU A 371 -1.13 -3.72 26.48
C LEU A 371 -1.47 -2.36 27.08
N ILE A 372 -2.66 -1.85 26.80
CA ILE A 372 -3.13 -0.55 27.27
C ILE A 372 -3.08 -0.53 28.79
N THR A 373 -2.41 0.50 29.31
CA THR A 373 -2.29 0.78 30.75
C THR A 373 -3.06 2.03 31.14
N ASN A 374 -3.39 2.89 30.19
CA ASN A 374 -4.16 4.11 30.44
C ASN A 374 -4.89 4.59 29.18
N TYR A 375 -6.14 5.03 29.35
CA TYR A 375 -6.87 5.81 28.36
C TYR A 375 -6.87 7.28 28.79
N GLY A 376 -5.96 8.07 28.26
CA GLY A 376 -5.98 9.52 28.38
C GLY A 376 -7.16 10.14 27.62
N LYS A 377 -7.41 11.43 27.85
CA LYS A 377 -8.46 12.18 27.13
C LYS A 377 -8.16 12.29 25.63
N GLU A 378 -6.88 12.37 25.27
CA GLU A 378 -6.38 12.53 23.90
C GLU A 378 -5.19 11.59 23.60
N SER A 379 -4.87 10.67 24.52
CA SER A 379 -3.73 9.79 24.40
C SER A 379 -4.02 8.38 24.88
N ILE A 380 -3.31 7.40 24.34
CA ILE A 380 -3.35 6.01 24.81
C ILE A 380 -1.95 5.63 25.27
N GLU A 381 -1.84 5.11 26.48
CA GLU A 381 -0.59 4.56 26.99
C GLU A 381 -0.67 3.04 27.00
N CYS A 382 0.37 2.38 26.52
CA CYS A 382 0.47 0.93 26.60
C CYS A 382 1.87 0.45 26.95
N GLN A 383 1.93 -0.73 27.55
CA GLN A 383 3.15 -1.41 27.96
C GLN A 383 3.47 -2.52 26.96
N LEU A 384 4.68 -2.50 26.39
CA LEU A 384 5.17 -3.57 25.54
C LEU A 384 5.47 -4.81 26.37
N VAL A 385 4.91 -5.96 25.95
CA VAL A 385 5.16 -7.27 26.55
C VAL A 385 5.51 -8.30 25.46
N PRO A 386 6.41 -9.26 25.72
CA PRO A 386 6.68 -10.36 24.79
C PRO A 386 5.45 -11.26 24.59
N THR A 387 5.16 -11.65 23.34
CA THR A 387 4.08 -12.60 23.03
C THR A 387 4.52 -14.07 23.14
N LYS A 388 5.58 -14.37 23.91
CA LYS A 388 6.18 -15.72 24.00
C LYS A 388 5.25 -16.80 24.57
N ARG A 389 4.09 -16.45 25.14
CA ARG A 389 3.09 -17.42 25.64
C ARG A 389 2.21 -17.86 24.47
N LYS A 390 2.06 -19.17 24.25
CA LYS A 390 1.01 -19.69 23.37
C LYS A 390 -0.33 -19.41 24.04
N ILE A 391 -1.16 -18.60 23.41
CA ILE A 391 -2.47 -18.21 23.92
C ILE A 391 -3.53 -18.94 23.06
N ALA A 392 -4.52 -19.53 23.72
CA ALA A 392 -5.70 -20.06 23.07
C ALA A 392 -6.49 -18.92 22.40
N ALA A 393 -7.36 -19.27 21.46
CA ALA A 393 -8.23 -18.31 20.78
C ALA A 393 -8.97 -17.37 21.76
N ASP A 394 -9.37 -17.83 22.94
CA ASP A 394 -10.11 -17.02 23.92
C ASP A 394 -9.23 -16.11 24.81
N GLY A 395 -7.91 -16.09 24.64
CA GLY A 395 -7.02 -15.33 25.52
C GLY A 395 -6.49 -16.13 26.72
N SER A 396 -6.90 -17.39 26.93
CA SER A 396 -6.38 -18.27 27.99
C SER A 396 -5.04 -18.92 27.61
N PRO A 397 -4.23 -19.40 28.57
CA PRO A 397 -3.00 -20.14 28.25
C PRO A 397 -3.27 -21.43 27.45
N CYS A 398 -2.50 -21.66 26.39
CA CYS A 398 -2.56 -22.91 25.62
C CYS A 398 -1.85 -24.03 26.39
N SER A 399 -2.58 -25.09 26.79
CA SER A 399 -1.99 -26.32 27.33
C SER A 399 -2.14 -27.46 26.34
N SER A 400 -1.04 -28.11 25.99
CA SER A 400 -1.07 -29.39 25.29
C SER A 400 -1.45 -30.49 26.30
N SER A 401 -2.73 -30.87 26.26
CA SER A 401 -3.34 -32.10 26.79
C SER A 401 -3.14 -32.45 28.27
N THR A 402 -4.20 -32.26 29.07
CA THR A 402 -4.72 -33.26 30.02
C THR A 402 -6.20 -32.98 30.33
N GLY A 403 -7.12 -33.80 29.80
CA GLY A 403 -8.48 -34.00 30.32
C GLY A 403 -9.47 -32.83 30.26
N GLY A 404 -9.88 -32.41 29.07
CA GLY A 404 -10.94 -31.43 28.83
C GLY A 404 -10.94 -30.96 27.38
N GLU A 405 -12.07 -30.44 26.88
CA GLU A 405 -12.27 -29.98 25.48
C GLU A 405 -11.01 -29.31 24.89
N THR A 406 -10.50 -29.86 23.79
CA THR A 406 -9.32 -29.35 23.10
C THR A 406 -9.59 -27.96 22.55
N LYS A 407 -9.10 -26.92 23.24
CA LYS A 407 -9.18 -25.53 22.77
C LYS A 407 -8.15 -25.28 21.64
N PRO A 408 -8.57 -24.70 20.51
CA PRO A 408 -7.66 -24.44 19.41
C PRO A 408 -6.73 -23.25 19.75
N CYS A 409 -5.43 -23.44 19.52
CA CYS A 409 -4.41 -22.43 19.82
C CYS A 409 -4.00 -21.68 18.55
N CYS A 410 -3.77 -20.38 18.70
CA CYS A 410 -3.28 -19.56 17.59
C CYS A 410 -1.82 -19.90 17.26
N SER A 411 -1.54 -20.31 16.02
CA SER A 411 -0.20 -20.44 15.45
C SER A 411 0.33 -19.11 14.87
N THR A 412 -0.56 -18.15 14.59
CA THR A 412 -0.23 -16.79 14.15
C THR A 412 -0.70 -15.74 15.15
N PRO A 413 -0.20 -14.49 15.10
CA PRO A 413 -0.77 -13.39 15.88
C PRO A 413 -2.29 -13.24 15.63
N CYS A 414 -3.01 -12.83 16.67
CA CYS A 414 -4.44 -12.55 16.62
C CYS A 414 -4.68 -11.13 16.10
N LEU A 415 -5.06 -11.00 14.83
CA LEU A 415 -5.11 -9.72 14.11
C LEU A 415 -6.53 -9.41 13.63
N TYR A 416 -6.87 -8.13 13.51
CA TYR A 416 -8.18 -7.74 13.00
C TYR A 416 -8.27 -8.01 11.50
N GLN A 417 -9.39 -8.59 11.07
CA GLN A 417 -9.71 -8.82 9.67
C GLN A 417 -10.94 -7.99 9.27
N ASP A 418 -10.77 -7.09 8.30
CA ASP A 418 -11.79 -6.12 7.88
C ASP A 418 -12.98 -6.80 7.17
N ASP A 419 -12.74 -7.90 6.44
CA ASP A 419 -13.73 -8.68 5.70
C ASP A 419 -14.74 -9.37 6.62
N VAL A 420 -14.25 -9.98 7.71
CA VAL A 420 -15.08 -10.66 8.71
C VAL A 420 -15.32 -9.82 9.97
N LYS A 421 -14.87 -8.55 9.96
CA LYS A 421 -14.98 -7.55 11.04
C LYS A 421 -14.65 -8.08 12.45
N SER A 422 -13.74 -9.05 12.54
CA SER A 422 -13.40 -9.76 13.78
C SER A 422 -11.91 -10.08 13.84
N TYR A 423 -11.41 -10.32 15.05
CA TYR A 423 -10.05 -10.76 15.27
C TYR A 423 -9.92 -12.25 14.93
N ARG A 424 -8.93 -12.59 14.10
CA ARG A 424 -8.69 -13.94 13.59
C ARG A 424 -7.23 -14.34 13.74
N CYS A 425 -7.01 -15.63 13.96
CA CYS A 425 -5.69 -16.25 13.93
C CYS A 425 -5.78 -17.60 13.22
N SER A 426 -4.67 -18.05 12.65
CA SER A 426 -4.58 -19.43 12.15
C SER A 426 -4.37 -20.37 13.34
N SER A 427 -4.99 -21.54 13.28
CA SER A 427 -4.71 -22.69 14.13
C SER A 427 -4.30 -23.86 13.23
N GLY A 428 -3.02 -23.90 12.88
CA GLY A 428 -2.50 -24.88 11.91
C GLY A 428 -2.98 -24.58 10.48
N GLN A 429 -4.12 -25.18 10.08
CA GLN A 429 -4.70 -25.06 8.73
C GLN A 429 -6.01 -24.26 8.70
N GLU A 430 -6.66 -24.02 9.85
CA GLU A 430 -7.94 -23.32 9.91
C GLU A 430 -7.78 -21.89 10.44
N LEU A 431 -8.64 -21.00 9.99
CA LEU A 431 -8.74 -19.64 10.50
C LEU A 431 -9.84 -19.58 11.57
N ILE A 432 -9.48 -19.24 12.80
CA ILE A 432 -10.39 -19.24 13.95
C ILE A 432 -10.54 -17.83 14.52
N ALA A 433 -11.69 -17.58 15.18
CA ALA A 433 -11.89 -16.37 15.98
C ALA A 433 -10.89 -16.34 17.14
N CYS A 434 -10.39 -15.15 17.48
CA CYS A 434 -9.45 -15.00 18.59
C CYS A 434 -9.64 -13.70 19.37
N SER A 435 -9.13 -13.67 20.60
CA SER A 435 -9.07 -12.53 21.49
C SER A 435 -7.63 -11.99 21.49
N PRO A 436 -7.38 -10.76 20.99
CA PRO A 436 -6.04 -10.20 21.00
C PRO A 436 -5.59 -9.88 22.43
N LEU A 437 -4.28 -9.77 22.64
CA LEU A 437 -3.72 -9.25 23.89
C LEU A 437 -3.59 -7.72 23.75
N TYR A 438 -4.50 -6.96 24.34
CA TYR A 438 -4.61 -5.51 24.06
C TYR A 438 -4.72 -4.59 25.29
N SER A 439 -5.16 -5.06 26.46
CA SER A 439 -5.37 -4.18 27.63
C SER A 439 -5.03 -4.85 28.94
N LEU A 440 -4.49 -4.07 29.89
CA LEU A 440 -4.27 -4.42 31.29
C LEU A 440 -5.15 -3.59 32.23
N ILE A 441 -6.19 -2.94 31.71
CA ILE A 441 -7.13 -2.18 32.52
C ILE A 441 -8.58 -2.53 32.16
N THR A 442 -9.43 -2.55 33.18
CA THR A 442 -10.88 -2.73 33.05
C THR A 442 -11.53 -1.51 32.39
N TYR A 443 -12.81 -1.60 32.02
CA TYR A 443 -13.55 -0.43 31.52
C TYR A 443 -13.65 0.70 32.56
N LYS A 444 -13.59 0.37 33.85
CA LYS A 444 -13.49 1.31 34.98
C LYS A 444 -12.05 1.78 35.26
N ARG A 445 -11.09 1.39 34.42
CA ARG A 445 -9.66 1.72 34.56
C ARG A 445 -8.99 1.09 35.79
N GLU A 446 -9.54 -0.01 36.33
CA GLU A 446 -8.87 -0.80 37.36
C GLU A 446 -7.78 -1.68 36.74
N ARG A 447 -6.65 -1.86 37.44
CA ARG A 447 -5.52 -2.64 36.93
C ARG A 447 -5.78 -4.15 36.97
N CYS A 448 -5.59 -4.80 35.84
CA CYS A 448 -5.60 -6.25 35.67
C CYS A 448 -4.25 -6.86 36.04
N LYS A 449 -4.25 -8.15 36.41
CA LYS A 449 -3.03 -8.94 36.58
C LYS A 449 -2.37 -9.20 35.21
N ASP A 450 -1.05 -9.23 35.19
CA ASP A 450 -0.28 -9.40 33.96
C ASP A 450 -0.43 -10.80 33.34
N ASP A 451 -0.77 -11.80 34.16
CA ASP A 451 -1.03 -13.17 33.73
C ASP A 451 -2.48 -13.42 33.30
N HIS A 452 -3.40 -12.49 33.59
CA HIS A 452 -4.81 -12.50 33.19
C HIS A 452 -5.25 -11.11 32.71
N PRO A 453 -4.65 -10.59 31.60
CA PRO A 453 -5.04 -9.32 30.99
C PRO A 453 -6.46 -9.38 30.41
N CYS A 454 -6.93 -8.32 29.76
CA CYS A 454 -8.24 -8.36 29.10
C CYS A 454 -8.28 -9.40 27.97
N GLY A 455 -9.27 -10.29 28.05
CA GLY A 455 -9.56 -11.34 27.06
C GLY A 455 -10.96 -11.93 27.27
N THR A 456 -11.39 -12.86 26.41
CA THR A 456 -12.74 -13.45 26.54
C THR A 456 -12.79 -14.60 27.53
N TYR A 457 -11.72 -15.39 27.67
CA TYR A 457 -11.61 -16.50 28.62
C TYR A 457 -12.79 -17.49 28.57
N GLY A 458 -13.29 -17.75 27.36
CA GLY A 458 -14.42 -18.64 27.09
C GLY A 458 -15.80 -17.98 27.17
N GLU A 459 -15.87 -16.68 27.40
CA GLU A 459 -17.12 -15.92 27.54
C GLU A 459 -17.49 -15.16 26.23
N ASP A 460 -18.73 -14.68 26.13
CA ASP A 460 -19.19 -13.77 25.06
C ASP A 460 -18.82 -12.29 25.30
N TYR A 461 -18.04 -12.01 26.35
CA TYR A 461 -17.59 -10.67 26.74
C TYR A 461 -16.10 -10.67 27.15
N TYR A 462 -15.50 -9.48 27.12
CA TYR A 462 -14.14 -9.29 27.57
C TYR A 462 -14.10 -9.01 29.07
N ARG A 463 -13.19 -9.69 29.77
CA ARG A 463 -12.95 -9.53 31.21
C ARG A 463 -11.47 -9.67 31.53
N CYS A 464 -11.07 -9.27 32.72
CA CYS A 464 -9.74 -9.55 33.26
C CYS A 464 -9.84 -9.84 34.76
N ASN A 465 -8.78 -10.43 35.34
CA ASN A 465 -8.67 -10.60 36.78
C ASN A 465 -7.94 -9.40 37.36
N LYS A 466 -8.55 -8.70 38.31
CA LYS A 466 -7.98 -7.49 38.90
C LYS A 466 -6.85 -7.83 39.87
N ILE A 467 -5.87 -6.93 40.01
CA ILE A 467 -4.84 -7.06 41.06
C ILE A 467 -5.49 -6.99 42.45
N SER A 468 -6.55 -6.17 42.60
CA SER A 468 -7.36 -6.10 43.83
C SER A 468 -8.20 -7.35 44.10
N GLY A 469 -8.21 -8.32 43.18
CA GLY A 469 -8.97 -9.55 43.26
C GLY A 469 -10.30 -9.50 42.51
N GLY A 470 -10.72 -10.67 42.02
CA GLY A 470 -11.97 -10.88 41.29
C GLY A 470 -11.90 -10.50 39.80
N TRP A 471 -12.89 -10.96 39.04
CA TRP A 471 -13.06 -10.63 37.63
C TRP A 471 -13.84 -9.31 37.47
N ASP A 472 -13.47 -8.50 36.49
CA ASP A 472 -14.24 -7.33 36.07
C ASP A 472 -14.22 -7.20 34.53
N TYR A 473 -15.16 -6.43 34.00
CA TYR A 473 -15.34 -6.27 32.57
C TYR A 473 -14.23 -5.42 31.94
N CYS A 474 -13.86 -5.75 30.70
CA CYS A 474 -12.98 -4.93 29.89
C CYS A 474 -13.77 -4.31 28.74
N SER A 475 -13.37 -3.10 28.32
CA SER A 475 -13.82 -2.55 27.04
C SER A 475 -13.27 -3.40 25.91
N PRO A 476 -14.10 -3.98 25.01
CA PRO A 476 -13.61 -4.83 23.94
C PRO A 476 -12.82 -4.01 22.91
N PRO A 477 -11.91 -4.63 22.13
CA PRO A 477 -11.12 -3.95 21.10
C PRO A 477 -11.93 -3.61 19.83
N LEU A 478 -13.18 -3.17 20.00
CA LEU A 478 -14.14 -2.86 18.93
C LEU A 478 -14.15 -1.36 18.63
N TRP A 479 -13.04 -0.87 18.08
CA TRP A 479 -12.86 0.56 17.79
C TRP A 479 -13.77 1.11 16.68
N ARG A 480 -14.35 0.24 15.85
CA ARG A 480 -15.39 0.58 14.85
C ARG A 480 -16.81 0.46 15.39
N SER A 481 -16.98 0.17 16.68
CA SER A 481 -18.32 0.13 17.26
C SER A 481 -18.96 1.52 17.26
N LYS A 482 -20.29 1.54 17.05
CA LYS A 482 -21.01 2.77 16.75
C LYS A 482 -22.29 2.84 17.57
N ALA A 483 -22.58 4.00 18.12
CA ALA A 483 -23.80 4.26 18.86
C ALA A 483 -24.97 4.52 17.92
N ILE A 484 -26.19 4.33 18.43
CA ILE A 484 -27.44 4.56 17.69
C ILE A 484 -27.62 6.03 17.26
N ASN A 485 -26.94 6.97 17.92
CA ASN A 485 -26.88 8.38 17.53
C ASN A 485 -25.96 8.64 16.31
N GLY A 486 -25.32 7.60 15.77
CA GLY A 486 -24.42 7.67 14.61
C GLY A 486 -22.98 8.06 14.94
N GLN A 487 -22.61 8.27 16.21
CA GLN A 487 -21.24 8.54 16.63
C GLN A 487 -20.47 7.25 16.95
N TYR A 488 -19.16 7.27 16.79
CA TYR A 488 -18.31 6.15 17.20
C TYR A 488 -18.26 6.05 18.72
N CYS A 489 -18.31 4.82 19.23
CA CYS A 489 -18.14 4.56 20.64
C CYS A 489 -16.70 4.86 21.07
N ARG A 490 -16.54 5.42 22.27
CA ARG A 490 -15.24 5.61 22.90
C ARG A 490 -14.54 4.28 23.12
N SER A 491 -13.23 4.23 22.93
CA SER A 491 -12.44 3.00 23.03
C SER A 491 -12.34 2.47 24.45
N ASP A 492 -12.40 3.35 25.45
CA ASP A 492 -12.42 2.94 26.87
C ASP A 492 -13.79 2.39 27.30
N HIS A 493 -14.81 2.53 26.44
CA HIS A 493 -16.17 2.03 26.62
C HIS A 493 -16.78 1.62 25.27
N ALA A 494 -16.11 0.76 24.52
CA ALA A 494 -16.59 0.29 23.22
C ALA A 494 -17.88 -0.52 23.39
N CYS A 495 -18.60 -0.80 22.30
CA CYS A 495 -19.92 -1.43 22.42
C CYS A 495 -19.88 -2.82 23.09
N ALA A 496 -20.43 -2.94 24.31
CA ALA A 496 -20.55 -4.20 25.05
C ALA A 496 -21.68 -4.16 26.08
N LYS A 497 -22.01 -5.31 26.69
CA LYS A 497 -23.03 -5.41 27.74
C LYS A 497 -22.58 -4.78 29.06
N TYR A 498 -21.31 -4.96 29.45
CA TYR A 498 -20.77 -4.53 30.76
C TYR A 498 -21.67 -4.94 31.94
N GLY A 499 -22.17 -6.17 31.94
CA GLY A 499 -23.12 -6.68 32.94
C GLY A 499 -24.58 -6.21 32.78
N SER A 500 -24.91 -5.45 31.73
CA SER A 500 -26.28 -5.04 31.41
C SER A 500 -26.99 -6.03 30.48
N ARG A 501 -28.32 -5.90 30.35
CA ARG A 501 -29.14 -6.70 29.42
C ARG A 501 -28.91 -6.35 27.95
N SER A 502 -28.56 -5.09 27.67
CA SER A 502 -28.33 -4.60 26.30
C SER A 502 -26.92 -4.04 26.16
N ARG A 503 -26.38 -4.09 24.94
CA ARG A 503 -25.09 -3.47 24.65
C ARG A 503 -25.21 -1.95 24.67
N TRP A 504 -24.20 -1.30 25.21
CA TRP A 504 -24.11 0.15 25.27
C TRP A 504 -22.66 0.63 25.19
N CYS A 505 -22.49 1.89 24.86
CA CYS A 505 -21.21 2.57 24.88
C CYS A 505 -21.37 4.03 25.29
N PHE A 506 -20.25 4.69 25.61
CA PHE A 506 -20.19 6.15 25.68
C PHE A 506 -19.70 6.71 24.35
N THR A 507 -20.25 7.85 23.94
CA THR A 507 -19.73 8.65 22.82
C THR A 507 -19.07 9.93 23.35
N ASP A 508 -18.46 10.72 22.47
CA ASP A 508 -17.75 11.95 22.85
C ASP A 508 -18.68 13.06 23.35
N ASP A 509 -19.99 12.92 23.11
CA ASP A 509 -21.03 13.76 23.74
C ASP A 509 -21.19 13.51 25.26
N GLY A 510 -20.48 12.52 25.82
CA GLY A 510 -20.52 12.16 27.24
C GLY A 510 -21.72 11.30 27.64
N ASN A 511 -22.61 10.96 26.70
CA ASN A 511 -23.84 10.22 26.98
C ASN A 511 -23.71 8.73 26.68
N LYS A 512 -24.51 7.94 27.41
CA LYS A 512 -24.62 6.50 27.21
C LYS A 512 -25.67 6.19 26.15
N HIS A 513 -25.29 5.42 25.14
CA HIS A 513 -26.16 5.04 24.03
C HIS A 513 -26.20 3.53 23.82
N LYS A 514 -27.31 3.01 23.29
CA LYS A 514 -27.32 1.68 22.65
C LYS A 514 -26.37 1.71 21.44
N CYS A 515 -25.78 0.57 21.11
CA CYS A 515 -24.71 0.53 20.14
C CYS A 515 -24.69 -0.78 19.35
N CYS A 516 -24.01 -0.73 18.21
CA CYS A 516 -23.71 -1.85 17.34
C CYS A 516 -22.21 -2.16 17.47
N THR A 517 -21.87 -3.45 17.43
CA THR A 517 -20.48 -3.94 17.57
C THR A 517 -19.59 -3.55 16.39
N SER A 518 -20.17 -3.16 15.26
CA SER A 518 -19.46 -2.63 14.09
C SER A 518 -20.21 -1.49 13.42
N ASP A 519 -19.52 -0.79 12.53
CA ASP A 519 -20.06 0.22 11.62
C ASP A 519 -20.72 -0.38 10.36
N GLY A 520 -20.96 -1.70 10.31
CA GLY A 520 -21.49 -2.39 9.13
C GLY A 520 -22.94 -2.10 8.78
N CYS A 521 -23.24 -2.19 7.49
CA CYS A 521 -24.58 -1.95 6.94
C CYS A 521 -25.64 -2.97 7.33
N TYR A 522 -25.25 -4.08 7.94
CA TYR A 522 -26.15 -5.17 8.30
C TYR A 522 -26.09 -5.50 9.80
N SER A 523 -25.53 -4.61 10.62
CA SER A 523 -25.33 -4.80 12.06
C SER A 523 -26.34 -4.00 12.86
N THR A 524 -27.00 -4.66 13.82
CA THR A 524 -28.03 -4.04 14.66
C THR A 524 -27.59 -3.92 16.13
N VAL A 525 -28.33 -3.14 16.91
CA VAL A 525 -28.04 -2.91 18.34
C VAL A 525 -28.20 -4.18 19.20
N SER A 526 -28.99 -5.14 18.73
CA SER A 526 -29.17 -6.44 19.38
C SER A 526 -28.27 -7.53 18.79
N ASP A 527 -27.32 -7.17 17.91
CA ASP A 527 -26.38 -8.10 17.24
C ASP A 527 -27.10 -9.14 16.36
N GLN A 528 -28.25 -8.73 15.82
CA GLN A 528 -28.91 -9.43 14.73
C GLN A 528 -28.33 -8.97 13.40
N THR A 529 -28.55 -9.78 12.36
CA THR A 529 -28.12 -9.47 11.00
C THR A 529 -29.31 -8.96 10.20
N CYS A 530 -29.15 -7.82 9.55
CA CYS A 530 -30.15 -7.30 8.61
C CYS A 530 -30.26 -8.19 7.38
N LYS A 531 -31.44 -8.28 6.78
CA LYS A 531 -31.63 -8.95 5.48
C LYS A 531 -30.79 -8.25 4.42
N ALA A 532 -30.23 -9.05 3.51
CA ALA A 532 -29.37 -8.53 2.42
C ALA A 532 -30.08 -7.48 1.55
N ASN A 533 -31.40 -7.62 1.35
CA ASN A 533 -32.22 -6.69 0.58
C ASN A 533 -32.82 -5.54 1.41
N HIS A 534 -32.50 -5.44 2.70
CA HIS A 534 -33.00 -4.40 3.58
C HIS A 534 -31.88 -3.94 4.55
N PRO A 535 -30.80 -3.33 4.02
CA PRO A 535 -29.70 -2.85 4.85
C PRO A 535 -30.16 -1.76 5.82
N CYS A 536 -29.31 -1.46 6.79
CA CYS A 536 -29.51 -0.36 7.72
C CYS A 536 -29.72 0.97 6.98
N GLY A 537 -30.88 1.56 7.19
CA GLY A 537 -31.30 2.81 6.55
C GLY A 537 -32.41 3.48 7.33
N LYS A 538 -32.82 4.67 6.87
CA LYS A 538 -33.95 5.38 7.50
C LYS A 538 -35.29 4.77 7.10
N HIS A 539 -35.43 4.29 5.86
CA HIS A 539 -36.67 3.68 5.36
C HIS A 539 -37.94 4.50 5.68
N GLY A 540 -37.85 5.83 5.57
CA GLY A 540 -38.95 6.75 5.90
C GLY A 540 -39.06 7.17 7.37
N GLU A 541 -38.26 6.59 8.26
CA GLU A 541 -38.27 6.88 9.70
C GLU A 541 -37.21 7.92 10.13
N LYS A 542 -37.37 8.43 11.36
CA LYS A 542 -36.41 9.36 11.98
C LYS A 542 -35.14 8.66 12.51
N TYR A 543 -35.16 7.34 12.59
CA TYR A 543 -34.08 6.51 13.13
C TYR A 543 -33.64 5.48 12.09
N LEU A 544 -32.43 4.94 12.29
CA LEU A 544 -31.89 3.88 11.43
C LEU A 544 -32.40 2.53 11.92
N TRP A 545 -32.87 1.70 11.00
CA TRP A 545 -33.36 0.36 11.29
C TRP A 545 -33.25 -0.56 10.07
N CYS A 546 -33.50 -1.85 10.28
CA CYS A 546 -33.61 -2.84 9.22
C CYS A 546 -34.54 -3.99 9.60
N HIS A 547 -35.03 -4.73 8.61
CA HIS A 547 -35.57 -6.07 8.85
C HIS A 547 -34.45 -7.07 9.08
N THR A 548 -34.58 -7.87 10.13
CA THR A 548 -33.59 -8.89 10.52
C THR A 548 -33.86 -10.23 9.83
N THR A 549 -32.84 -11.05 9.70
CA THR A 549 -32.93 -12.36 9.03
C THR A 549 -33.89 -13.34 9.71
N ASP A 550 -34.16 -13.16 11.00
CA ASP A 550 -35.16 -13.91 11.79
C ASP A 550 -36.63 -13.50 11.53
N GLY A 551 -36.86 -12.50 10.68
CA GLY A 551 -38.19 -12.01 10.32
C GLY A 551 -38.72 -10.86 11.18
N SER A 552 -37.92 -10.35 12.13
CA SER A 552 -38.26 -9.17 12.93
C SER A 552 -37.75 -7.86 12.28
N TRP A 553 -37.64 -6.80 13.09
CA TRP A 553 -36.92 -5.58 12.79
C TRP A 553 -36.06 -5.17 14.00
N ASP A 554 -34.97 -4.45 13.77
CA ASP A 554 -34.12 -3.91 14.83
C ASP A 554 -33.47 -2.58 14.44
N HIS A 555 -33.02 -1.82 15.44
CA HIS A 555 -32.34 -0.54 15.25
C HIS A 555 -30.90 -0.74 14.78
N CYS A 556 -30.45 0.20 13.97
CA CYS A 556 -29.12 0.23 13.38
C CYS A 556 -28.31 1.45 13.86
N CYS A 557 -27.00 1.41 13.62
CA CYS A 557 -26.08 2.48 14.00
C CYS A 557 -25.38 3.17 12.81
N THR A 558 -25.46 2.56 11.61
CA THR A 558 -24.88 3.10 10.37
C THR A 558 -25.96 3.27 9.30
N SER A 559 -25.94 4.41 8.60
CA SER A 559 -26.77 4.66 7.42
C SER A 559 -26.03 4.16 6.18
N CYS A 560 -26.65 3.31 5.37
CA CYS A 560 -26.02 2.70 4.20
C CYS A 560 -26.75 2.93 2.87
N GLY A 561 -27.75 3.80 2.86
CA GLY A 561 -28.58 4.15 1.70
C GLY A 561 -29.89 4.71 2.18
#